data_AF-A0A3R6JDZ9-F1
#
_entry.id   AF-A0A3R6JDZ9-F1
#
_cell.length_a   1.000
_cell.length_b   1.000
_cell.length_c   1.000
_cell.angle_alpha   90.00
_cell.angle_beta   90.00
_cell.angle_gamma   90.00
#
_symmetry.space_group_name_H-M   'P 1'
#
loop_
_entity.id
_entity.type
_entity.pdbx_description
1 polymer ?
#
loop_
_entity_poly.entity_id
_entity_poly.type
_entity_poly.pdbx_seq_one_letter_code
_entity_poly.pdbx_strand_id
1 'polypeptide(L)'
;MAKKDKNKENKVSTDESTGSKIVTMLIVLVIVVIWLAIFGVLIKLDVGNFGSEVLYPVLKDVPVVNMILPEPAQNQDASASKEYDNLTEANARIKELESQLAANKNAGSANQSEVSELQAEINRLKKFEQEQSAFAKRVQEFDKNVVYNDKAPDTEEYKKYYEEIEPDNAEKIYKEVCKDYEYSQEIKDQADAYGKMEPASAAAILSEMTNDLTLVAKILDSMQTSKSALILQNMKPTTAAQVTTKMTAMKNK
;
A
#
# COMPACT_ATOMS: atom_id res chain seq x y z
N MET A 1 -39.03 33.53 -30.39
CA MET A 1 -38.29 33.72 -29.12
C MET A 1 -36.85 33.28 -29.38
N ALA A 2 -35.94 34.16 -29.78
CA ALA A 2 -35.15 35.10 -28.97
C ALA A 2 -33.97 34.46 -28.18
N LYS A 3 -32.76 34.68 -28.74
CA LYS A 3 -31.44 34.94 -28.12
C LYS A 3 -30.70 33.87 -27.28
N LYS A 4 -29.50 33.49 -27.76
CA LYS A 4 -28.16 33.69 -27.12
C LYS A 4 -27.06 33.15 -28.06
N ASP A 5 -26.24 33.99 -28.71
CA ASP A 5 -24.95 34.60 -28.23
C ASP A 5 -23.95 33.55 -27.71
N LYS A 6 -22.66 33.45 -28.10
CA LYS A 6 -21.76 34.30 -28.90
C LYS A 6 -20.52 33.48 -29.26
N ASN A 7 -20.18 33.44 -30.56
CA ASN A 7 -18.80 33.34 -31.00
C ASN A 7 -18.18 34.74 -30.82
N LYS A 8 -17.08 34.83 -30.07
CA LYS A 8 -16.21 36.01 -30.03
C LYS A 8 -14.77 35.54 -29.94
N GLU A 9 -14.22 35.24 -31.11
CA GLU A 9 -12.79 35.40 -31.39
C GLU A 9 -12.37 36.80 -30.91
N ASN A 10 -11.46 36.83 -29.94
CA ASN A 10 -10.92 38.07 -29.41
C ASN A 10 -9.76 38.51 -30.32
N LYS A 11 -10.09 39.15 -31.43
CA LYS A 11 -9.19 40.08 -32.11
C LYS A 11 -9.45 41.47 -31.54
N VAL A 12 -8.49 41.98 -30.77
CA VAL A 12 -8.33 43.41 -30.57
C VAL A 12 -6.95 43.78 -31.07
N SER A 13 -6.96 44.22 -32.33
CA SER A 13 -5.96 45.01 -33.00
C SER A 13 -5.91 46.40 -32.36
N THR A 14 -4.79 46.76 -31.75
CA THR A 14 -4.49 48.14 -31.36
C THR A 14 -3.91 48.86 -32.57
N ASP A 15 -4.75 49.67 -33.21
CA ASP A 15 -4.31 50.66 -34.17
C ASP A 15 -3.80 51.85 -33.38
N GLU A 16 -2.48 51.93 -33.25
CA GLU A 16 -1.81 52.94 -32.47
C GLU A 16 -1.26 54.04 -33.36
N SER A 17 -1.79 55.25 -33.13
CA SER A 17 -1.25 56.51 -33.65
C SER A 17 0.26 56.59 -33.45
N THR A 18 0.95 57.26 -34.37
CA THR A 18 2.42 57.40 -34.42
C THR A 18 3.05 57.80 -33.07
N GLY A 19 2.31 58.45 -32.16
CA GLY A 19 2.77 58.75 -30.80
C GLY A 19 2.91 57.53 -29.88
N SER A 20 2.04 56.52 -30.00
CA SER A 20 2.04 55.36 -29.10
C SER A 20 3.12 54.33 -29.46
N LYS A 21 3.51 54.26 -30.76
CA LYS A 21 4.70 53.48 -31.20
C LYS A 21 6.01 54.04 -30.65
N ILE A 22 6.12 55.36 -30.51
CA ILE A 22 7.32 55.99 -29.93
C ILE A 22 7.37 55.74 -28.41
N VAL A 23 6.21 55.77 -27.73
CA VAL A 23 6.12 55.46 -26.29
C VAL A 23 6.43 53.98 -26.02
N THR A 24 5.92 53.05 -26.83
CA THR A 24 6.28 51.63 -26.71
C THR A 24 7.75 51.38 -27.03
N MET A 25 8.34 52.06 -28.02
CA MET A 25 9.77 51.97 -28.31
C MET A 25 10.63 52.50 -27.15
N LEU A 26 10.24 53.61 -26.52
CA LEU A 26 10.89 54.13 -25.31
C LEU A 26 10.79 53.17 -24.12
N ILE A 27 9.63 52.55 -23.89
CA ILE A 27 9.45 51.56 -22.81
C ILE A 27 10.34 50.34 -23.05
N VAL A 28 10.38 49.81 -24.28
CA VAL A 28 11.26 48.69 -24.65
C VAL A 28 12.73 49.08 -24.46
N LEU A 29 13.11 50.30 -24.86
CA LEU A 29 14.48 50.79 -24.70
C LEU A 29 14.88 50.89 -23.21
N VAL A 30 13.98 51.37 -22.34
CA VAL A 30 14.23 51.41 -20.89
C VAL A 30 14.40 50.01 -20.31
N ILE A 31 13.58 49.04 -20.72
CA ILE A 31 13.71 47.64 -20.27
C ILE A 31 15.06 47.05 -20.71
N VAL A 32 15.48 47.31 -21.95
CA VAL A 32 16.78 46.86 -22.46
C VAL A 32 17.93 47.48 -21.66
N VAL A 33 17.86 48.76 -21.33
CA VAL A 33 18.88 49.44 -20.51
C VAL A 33 18.96 48.84 -19.10
N ILE A 34 17.82 48.52 -18.48
CA ILE A 34 17.80 47.86 -17.16
C ILE A 34 18.45 46.47 -17.25
N TRP A 35 18.17 45.70 -18.30
CA TRP A 35 18.80 44.40 -18.54
C TRP A 35 20.32 44.54 -18.73
N LEU A 36 20.78 45.52 -19.51
CA LEU A 36 22.20 45.79 -19.71
C LEU A 36 22.91 46.21 -18.41
N ALA A 37 22.22 46.94 -17.53
CA ALA A 37 22.76 47.29 -16.21
C ALA A 37 22.94 46.04 -15.33
N ILE A 38 21.95 45.14 -15.29
CA ILE A 38 22.06 43.86 -14.58
C ILE A 38 23.19 43.01 -15.17
N PHE A 39 23.27 42.93 -16.50
CA PHE A 39 24.34 42.19 -17.20
C PHE A 39 25.72 42.77 -16.88
N GLY A 40 25.87 44.09 -16.88
CA GLY A 40 27.13 44.76 -16.52
C GLY A 40 27.56 44.46 -15.08
N VAL A 41 26.61 44.39 -14.13
CA VAL A 41 26.91 43.99 -12.75
C VAL A 41 27.31 42.52 -12.66
N LEU A 42 26.65 41.62 -13.39
CA LEU A 42 27.00 40.20 -13.43
C LEU A 42 28.39 39.94 -14.03
N ILE A 43 28.76 40.70 -15.08
CA ILE A 43 30.09 40.65 -15.68
C ILE A 43 31.13 41.19 -14.70
N LYS A 44 30.84 42.32 -14.05
CA LYS A 44 31.76 42.95 -13.10
C LYS A 44 31.98 42.14 -11.81
N LEU A 45 30.97 41.41 -11.34
CA LEU A 45 31.06 40.51 -10.18
C LEU A 45 31.55 39.10 -10.54
N ASP A 46 31.89 38.88 -11.82
CA ASP A 46 32.37 37.61 -12.39
C ASP A 46 31.57 36.39 -11.90
N VAL A 47 30.23 36.46 -12.01
CA VAL A 47 29.33 35.42 -11.52
C VAL A 47 29.56 34.12 -12.31
N GLY A 48 30.22 33.15 -11.66
CA GLY A 48 30.55 31.85 -12.26
C GLY A 48 31.65 31.91 -13.33
N ASN A 49 32.61 32.85 -13.22
CA ASN A 49 33.72 33.07 -14.18
C ASN A 49 33.29 33.48 -15.60
N PHE A 50 32.02 33.86 -15.81
CA PHE A 50 31.50 34.18 -17.14
C PHE A 50 32.14 35.44 -17.76
N GLY A 51 32.49 36.43 -16.92
CA GLY A 51 33.11 37.67 -17.38
C GLY A 51 34.55 37.47 -17.83
N SER A 52 35.31 36.70 -17.05
CA SER A 52 36.74 36.44 -17.27
C SER A 52 37.03 35.36 -18.32
N GLU A 53 36.27 34.27 -18.36
CA GLU A 53 36.58 33.10 -19.20
C GLU A 53 35.94 33.17 -20.59
N VAL A 54 34.73 33.75 -20.70
CA VAL A 54 33.95 33.74 -21.95
C VAL A 54 33.99 35.10 -22.66
N LEU A 55 33.79 36.19 -21.91
CA LEU A 55 33.61 37.53 -22.49
C LEU A 55 34.92 38.28 -22.70
N TYR A 56 35.89 38.14 -21.79
CA TYR A 56 37.19 38.78 -21.90
C TYR A 56 37.93 38.52 -23.24
N PRO A 57 38.13 37.26 -23.70
CA PRO A 57 38.88 37.01 -24.93
C PRO A 57 38.22 37.57 -26.19
N VAL A 58 36.89 37.73 -26.20
CA VAL A 58 36.13 38.20 -27.37
C VAL A 58 35.96 39.72 -27.37
N LEU A 59 35.84 40.35 -26.19
CA LEU A 59 35.46 41.76 -26.05
C LEU A 59 36.60 42.68 -25.58
N LYS A 60 37.80 42.15 -25.27
CA LYS A 60 38.97 42.95 -24.83
C LYS A 60 39.39 44.06 -25.80
N ASP A 61 39.15 43.86 -27.10
CA ASP A 61 39.58 44.79 -28.16
C ASP A 61 38.49 45.81 -28.54
N VAL A 62 37.35 45.82 -27.83
CA VAL A 62 36.24 46.75 -28.10
C VAL A 62 36.35 47.97 -27.15
N PRO A 63 36.55 49.19 -27.70
CA PRO A 63 36.64 50.40 -26.87
C PRO A 63 35.34 50.62 -26.08
N VAL A 64 35.47 51.21 -24.88
CA VAL A 64 34.41 51.42 -23.86
C VAL A 64 33.95 50.14 -23.13
N VAL A 65 33.79 49.00 -23.81
CA VAL A 65 33.33 47.74 -23.19
C VAL A 65 34.40 47.13 -22.28
N ASN A 66 35.68 47.33 -22.61
CA ASN A 66 36.80 46.87 -21.79
C ASN A 66 36.81 47.43 -20.34
N MET A 67 36.09 48.52 -20.06
CA MET A 67 36.03 49.10 -18.70
C MET A 67 35.06 48.37 -17.75
N ILE A 68 34.19 47.51 -18.28
CA ILE A 68 33.19 46.74 -17.50
C ILE A 68 33.66 45.30 -17.29
N LEU A 69 34.61 44.82 -18.10
CA LEU A 69 35.23 43.52 -17.93
C LEU A 69 36.03 43.47 -16.62
N PRO A 70 36.01 42.34 -15.89
CA PRO A 70 36.87 42.16 -14.74
C PRO A 70 38.35 42.21 -15.18
N GLU A 71 39.23 42.76 -14.33
CA GLU A 71 40.67 42.76 -14.61
C GLU A 71 41.14 41.31 -14.79
N PRO A 72 41.81 40.96 -15.90
CA PRO A 72 42.38 39.63 -16.03
C PRO A 72 43.46 39.49 -14.95
N ALA A 73 43.45 38.37 -14.23
CA ALA A 73 44.61 38.00 -13.43
C ALA A 73 45.85 38.06 -14.35
N GLN A 74 46.82 38.90 -14.00
CA GLN A 74 47.97 39.18 -14.86
C GLN A 74 48.63 37.90 -15.37
N ASN A 75 48.69 37.75 -16.70
CA ASN A 75 49.54 36.75 -17.34
C ASN A 75 51.02 37.15 -17.15
N GLN A 76 51.81 36.29 -16.53
CA GLN A 76 53.24 36.24 -16.76
C GLN A 76 53.54 35.01 -17.63
N ASP A 77 53.96 35.28 -18.86
CA ASP A 77 54.35 34.29 -19.85
C ASP A 77 55.68 33.58 -19.52
N ALA A 78 55.71 32.31 -19.91
CA ALA A 78 56.87 31.48 -20.29
C ALA A 78 57.77 30.85 -19.20
N SER A 79 57.59 29.53 -19.08
CA SER A 79 58.63 28.51 -18.80
C SER A 79 59.00 28.23 -17.35
N ALA A 80 58.07 27.66 -16.59
CA ALA A 80 58.36 26.50 -15.74
C ALA A 80 57.04 25.84 -15.35
N SER A 81 56.97 24.52 -15.49
CA SER A 81 56.06 23.68 -14.72
C SER A 81 56.25 23.99 -13.22
N LYS A 82 55.40 24.85 -12.68
CA LYS A 82 55.30 25.15 -11.25
C LYS A 82 53.82 25.31 -10.95
N GLU A 83 53.09 24.20 -11.00
CA GLU A 83 51.75 24.11 -10.42
C GLU A 83 51.78 24.39 -8.89
N TYR A 84 52.98 24.49 -8.30
CA TYR A 84 53.27 24.78 -6.89
C TYR A 84 54.62 25.52 -6.75
N ASP A 85 54.71 26.52 -5.86
CA ASP A 85 55.92 27.33 -5.67
C ASP A 85 57.06 26.53 -5.01
N ASN A 86 56.71 25.53 -4.20
CA ASN A 86 57.64 24.65 -3.50
C ASN A 86 57.01 23.27 -3.20
N LEU A 87 57.85 22.27 -2.91
CA LEU A 87 57.43 20.90 -2.63
C LEU A 87 56.41 20.81 -1.47
N THR A 88 56.49 21.74 -0.52
CA THR A 88 55.62 21.79 0.65
C THR A 88 54.18 22.14 0.26
N GLU A 89 53.99 23.09 -0.66
CA GLU A 89 52.68 23.48 -1.16
C GLU A 89 52.04 22.39 -2.03
N ALA A 90 52.83 21.72 -2.88
CA ALA A 90 52.37 20.56 -3.65
C ALA A 90 51.88 19.42 -2.74
N ASN A 91 52.65 19.10 -1.70
CA ASN A 91 52.27 18.08 -0.71
C ASN A 91 51.05 18.48 0.12
N ALA A 92 50.91 19.76 0.45
CA ALA A 92 49.72 20.28 1.14
C ALA A 92 48.46 20.14 0.27
N ARG A 93 48.56 20.43 -1.03
CA ARG A 93 47.45 20.26 -1.97
C ARG A 93 47.10 18.79 -2.22
N ILE A 94 48.09 17.91 -2.33
CA ILE A 94 47.87 16.45 -2.42
C ILE A 94 47.09 15.96 -1.20
N LYS A 95 47.50 16.36 0.00
CA LYS A 95 46.83 15.98 1.25
C LYS A 95 45.39 16.50 1.32
N GLU A 96 45.15 17.72 0.82
CA GLU A 96 43.81 18.29 0.73
C GLU A 96 42.92 17.54 -0.29
N LEU A 97 43.44 17.22 -1.47
CA LEU A 97 42.70 16.46 -2.49
C LEU A 97 42.42 15.02 -2.05
N GLU A 98 43.36 14.36 -1.37
CA GLU A 98 43.15 13.04 -0.75
C GLU A 98 42.07 13.10 0.33
N SER A 99 42.05 14.16 1.14
CA SER A 99 41.00 14.42 2.13
C SER A 99 39.63 14.61 1.48
N GLN A 100 39.55 15.42 0.41
CA GLN A 100 38.31 15.64 -0.35
C GLN A 100 37.82 14.37 -1.05
N LEU A 101 38.72 13.57 -1.63
CA LEU A 101 38.38 12.27 -2.22
C LEU A 101 37.88 11.28 -1.17
N ALA A 102 38.51 11.23 0.00
CA ALA A 102 38.06 10.40 1.11
C ALA A 102 36.66 10.83 1.59
N ALA A 103 36.44 12.14 1.76
CA ALA A 103 35.14 12.70 2.13
C ALA A 103 34.05 12.39 1.09
N ASN A 104 34.32 12.60 -0.20
CA ASN A 104 33.39 12.32 -1.29
C ASN A 104 33.11 10.82 -1.45
N LYS A 105 34.10 9.95 -1.27
CA LYS A 105 33.92 8.49 -1.29
C LYS A 105 33.05 8.02 -0.12
N ASN A 106 33.25 8.59 1.06
CA ASN A 106 32.42 8.31 2.23
C ASN A 106 30.99 8.80 2.04
N ALA A 107 30.79 10.01 1.49
CA ALA A 107 29.47 10.54 1.14
C ALA A 107 28.75 9.70 0.07
N GLY A 108 29.47 9.27 -0.98
CA GLY A 108 28.94 8.36 -1.99
C GLY A 108 28.55 6.99 -1.43
N SER A 109 29.33 6.46 -0.49
CA SER A 109 29.02 5.20 0.20
C SER A 109 27.80 5.32 1.13
N ALA A 110 27.68 6.44 1.84
CA ALA A 110 26.51 6.73 2.68
C ALA A 110 25.23 6.86 1.83
N ASN A 111 25.28 7.59 0.72
CA ASN A 111 24.16 7.71 -0.22
C ASN A 111 23.78 6.35 -0.83
N GLN A 112 24.76 5.48 -1.12
CA GLN A 112 24.48 4.15 -1.64
C GLN A 112 23.81 3.23 -0.60
N SER A 113 24.17 3.37 0.69
CA SER A 113 23.48 2.69 1.80
C SER A 113 22.04 3.17 1.92
N GLU A 114 21.82 4.49 1.90
CA GLU A 114 20.48 5.09 2.00
C GLU A 114 19.59 4.67 0.82
N VAL A 115 20.11 4.67 -0.40
CA VAL A 115 19.37 4.17 -1.59
C VAL A 115 19.03 2.69 -1.45
N SER A 116 19.95 1.87 -0.93
CA SER A 116 19.69 0.44 -0.68
C SER A 116 18.60 0.25 0.37
N GLU A 117 18.63 1.02 1.46
CA GLU A 117 17.62 0.99 2.52
C GLU A 117 16.25 1.46 2.03
N LEU A 118 16.19 2.56 1.27
CA LEU A 118 14.97 3.06 0.66
C LEU A 118 14.38 2.05 -0.33
N GLN A 119 15.21 1.39 -1.15
CA GLN A 119 14.75 0.34 -2.06
C GLN A 119 14.18 -0.87 -1.30
N ALA A 120 14.83 -1.26 -0.19
CA ALA A 120 14.34 -2.33 0.68
C ALA A 120 13.00 -1.96 1.33
N GLU A 121 12.84 -0.72 1.79
CA GLU A 121 11.61 -0.23 2.38
C GLU A 121 10.49 -0.11 1.35
N ILE A 122 10.77 0.37 0.12
CA ILE A 122 9.81 0.36 -0.99
C ILE A 122 9.32 -1.06 -1.29
N ASN A 123 10.23 -2.03 -1.35
CA ASN A 123 9.86 -3.43 -1.60
C ASN A 123 9.00 -4.01 -0.47
N ARG A 124 9.32 -3.67 0.78
CA ARG A 124 8.54 -4.06 1.96
C ARG A 124 7.15 -3.42 1.95
N LEU A 125 7.06 -2.12 1.72
CA LEU A 125 5.80 -1.38 1.64
C LEU A 125 4.92 -1.92 0.50
N LYS A 126 5.49 -2.17 -0.67
CA LYS A 126 4.75 -2.75 -1.81
C LYS A 126 4.18 -4.12 -1.47
N LYS A 127 4.92 -4.97 -0.75
CA LYS A 127 4.41 -6.26 -0.28
C LYS A 127 3.25 -6.07 0.69
N PHE A 128 3.37 -5.15 1.63
CA PHE A 128 2.31 -4.83 2.58
C PHE A 128 1.04 -4.32 1.89
N GLU A 129 1.16 -3.41 0.92
CA GLU A 129 0.03 -2.92 0.13
C GLU A 129 -0.66 -4.05 -0.65
N GLN A 130 0.11 -4.96 -1.25
CA GLN A 130 -0.43 -6.12 -1.95
C GLN A 130 -1.17 -7.07 -1.01
N GLU A 131 -0.59 -7.35 0.16
CA GLU A 131 -1.21 -8.20 1.18
C GLU A 131 -2.48 -7.56 1.74
N GLN A 132 -2.48 -6.25 2.00
CA GLN A 132 -3.64 -5.50 2.46
C GLN A 132 -4.76 -5.53 1.41
N SER A 133 -4.43 -5.30 0.13
CA SER A 133 -5.40 -5.37 -0.97
C SER A 133 -5.98 -6.78 -1.12
N ALA A 134 -5.13 -7.81 -1.07
CA ALA A 134 -5.57 -9.20 -1.14
C ALA A 134 -6.43 -9.60 0.06
N PHE A 135 -6.10 -9.13 1.25
CA PHE A 135 -6.92 -9.34 2.45
C PHE A 135 -8.28 -8.66 2.32
N ALA A 136 -8.33 -7.39 1.92
CA ALA A 136 -9.59 -6.68 1.71
C ALA A 136 -10.50 -7.40 0.70
N LYS A 137 -9.94 -7.92 -0.40
CA LYS A 137 -10.69 -8.74 -1.37
C LYS A 137 -11.24 -10.02 -0.75
N ARG A 138 -10.44 -10.76 0.02
CA ARG A 138 -10.90 -11.99 0.69
C ARG A 138 -12.00 -11.71 1.70
N VAL A 139 -11.90 -10.62 2.46
CA VAL A 139 -12.95 -10.20 3.39
C VAL A 139 -14.23 -9.88 2.62
N GLN A 140 -14.14 -9.08 1.56
CA GLN A 140 -15.30 -8.75 0.73
C GLN A 140 -15.95 -9.99 0.11
N GLU A 141 -15.15 -10.95 -0.39
CA GLU A 141 -15.65 -12.21 -0.94
C GLU A 141 -16.30 -13.08 0.14
N PHE A 142 -15.70 -13.15 1.32
CA PHE A 142 -16.28 -13.86 2.46
C PHE A 142 -17.62 -13.26 2.88
N ASP A 143 -17.67 -11.94 3.11
CA ASP A 143 -18.88 -11.23 3.51
C ASP A 143 -19.99 -11.43 2.47
N LYS A 144 -19.63 -11.35 1.18
CA LYS A 144 -20.57 -11.66 0.09
C LYS A 144 -21.04 -13.11 0.16
N ASN A 145 -20.14 -14.06 0.33
CA ASN A 145 -20.49 -15.47 0.38
C ASN A 145 -21.38 -15.80 1.58
N VAL A 146 -21.24 -15.13 2.73
CA VAL A 146 -22.15 -15.31 3.88
C VAL A 146 -23.61 -15.06 3.49
N VAL A 147 -23.86 -14.09 2.59
CA VAL A 147 -25.23 -13.72 2.15
C VAL A 147 -25.70 -14.49 0.93
N TYR A 148 -24.83 -14.73 -0.05
CA TYR A 148 -25.23 -15.14 -1.40
C TYR A 148 -24.84 -16.59 -1.77
N ASN A 149 -24.42 -17.41 -0.81
CA ASN A 149 -24.13 -18.83 -1.09
C ASN A 149 -25.42 -19.67 -1.16
N ASP A 150 -25.35 -20.84 -1.80
CA ASP A 150 -26.50 -21.73 -2.04
C ASP A 150 -27.19 -22.26 -0.77
N LYS A 151 -26.53 -22.16 0.39
CA LYS A 151 -27.04 -22.58 1.70
C LYS A 151 -27.40 -21.39 2.60
N ALA A 152 -27.24 -20.16 2.12
CA ALA A 152 -27.62 -18.97 2.86
C ALA A 152 -29.15 -18.86 2.94
N PRO A 153 -29.68 -18.23 4.01
CA PRO A 153 -31.09 -17.82 4.04
C PRO A 153 -31.41 -16.88 2.88
N ASP A 154 -32.69 -16.75 2.55
CA ASP A 154 -33.14 -15.82 1.52
C ASP A 154 -32.65 -14.38 1.79
N THR A 155 -32.33 -13.63 0.74
CA THR A 155 -31.79 -12.27 0.88
C THR A 155 -32.71 -11.31 1.62
N GLU A 156 -34.04 -11.48 1.52
CA GLU A 156 -35.01 -10.69 2.29
C GLU A 156 -34.95 -11.03 3.78
N GLU A 157 -34.79 -12.32 4.11
CA GLU A 157 -34.66 -12.78 5.50
C GLU A 157 -33.33 -12.31 6.12
N TYR A 158 -32.23 -12.37 5.36
CA TYR A 158 -30.94 -11.84 5.79
C TYR A 158 -30.99 -10.33 6.05
N LYS A 159 -31.65 -9.57 5.17
CA LYS A 159 -31.87 -8.12 5.36
C LYS A 159 -32.63 -7.87 6.66
N LYS A 160 -33.75 -8.56 6.85
CA LYS A 160 -34.58 -8.44 8.05
C LYS A 160 -33.79 -8.75 9.33
N TYR A 161 -32.99 -9.82 9.31
CA TYR A 161 -32.10 -10.18 10.41
C TYR A 161 -31.18 -9.02 10.80
N TYR A 162 -30.46 -8.41 9.85
CA TYR A 162 -29.53 -7.30 10.16
C TYR A 162 -30.23 -6.00 10.57
N GLU A 163 -31.42 -5.73 10.05
CA GLU A 163 -32.19 -4.52 10.38
C GLU A 163 -32.87 -4.62 11.76
N GLU A 164 -33.27 -5.82 12.18
CA GLU A 164 -34.08 -6.04 13.39
C GLU A 164 -33.29 -6.64 14.57
N ILE A 165 -32.12 -7.25 14.35
CA ILE A 165 -31.39 -7.91 15.44
C ILE A 165 -30.69 -6.92 16.37
N GLU A 166 -31.09 -6.95 17.64
CA GLU A 166 -30.38 -6.24 18.70
C GLU A 166 -29.01 -6.89 18.99
N PRO A 167 -27.92 -6.12 19.17
CA PRO A 167 -26.58 -6.65 19.40
C PRO A 167 -26.49 -7.66 20.55
N ASP A 168 -27.15 -7.38 21.67
CA ASP A 168 -27.17 -8.27 22.84
C ASP A 168 -27.86 -9.61 22.53
N ASN A 169 -28.85 -9.61 21.65
CA ASN A 169 -29.53 -10.82 21.22
C ASN A 169 -28.67 -11.61 20.21
N ALA A 170 -27.97 -10.91 19.30
CA ALA A 170 -27.00 -11.53 18.40
C ALA A 170 -25.90 -12.26 19.18
N GLU A 171 -25.35 -11.63 20.24
CA GLU A 171 -24.35 -12.25 21.10
C GLU A 171 -24.89 -13.48 21.83
N LYS A 172 -26.12 -13.43 22.36
CA LYS A 172 -26.75 -14.59 23.01
C LYS A 172 -26.95 -15.75 22.04
N ILE A 173 -27.50 -15.48 20.86
CA ILE A 173 -27.69 -16.49 19.80
C ILE A 173 -26.34 -17.09 19.42
N TYR A 174 -25.29 -16.27 19.25
CA TYR A 174 -23.95 -16.78 18.97
C TYR A 174 -23.44 -17.74 20.07
N LYS A 175 -23.60 -17.38 21.34
CA LYS A 175 -23.22 -18.26 22.46
C LYS A 175 -24.00 -19.56 22.47
N GLU A 176 -25.28 -19.53 22.13
CA GLU A 176 -26.12 -20.73 22.00
C GLU A 176 -25.66 -21.61 20.85
N VAL A 177 -25.38 -21.04 19.67
CA VAL A 177 -24.83 -21.78 18.52
C VAL A 177 -23.48 -22.42 18.84
N CYS A 178 -22.60 -21.72 19.56
CA CYS A 178 -21.33 -22.30 20.01
C CYS A 178 -21.55 -23.50 20.92
N LYS A 179 -22.46 -23.39 21.90
CA LYS A 179 -22.80 -24.50 22.80
C LYS A 179 -23.39 -25.68 22.05
N ASP A 180 -24.29 -25.43 21.09
CA ASP A 180 -24.88 -26.49 20.27
C ASP A 180 -23.82 -27.19 19.40
N TYR A 181 -22.83 -26.44 18.90
CA TYR A 181 -21.70 -27.00 18.17
C TYR A 181 -20.81 -27.86 19.06
N GLU A 182 -20.46 -27.38 20.26
CA GLU A 182 -19.71 -28.16 21.26
C GLU A 182 -20.46 -29.44 21.63
N TYR A 183 -21.75 -29.34 21.95
CA TYR A 183 -22.59 -30.49 22.23
C TYR A 183 -22.64 -31.46 21.03
N SER A 184 -22.79 -30.96 19.80
CA SER A 184 -22.74 -31.82 18.61
C SER A 184 -21.39 -32.51 18.44
N GLN A 185 -20.29 -31.89 18.84
CA GLN A 185 -18.98 -32.50 18.79
C GLN A 185 -18.83 -33.58 19.87
N GLU A 186 -19.28 -33.34 21.10
CA GLU A 186 -19.32 -34.35 22.16
C GLU A 186 -20.11 -35.60 21.74
N ILE A 187 -21.25 -35.41 21.05
CA ILE A 187 -22.03 -36.53 20.50
C ILE A 187 -21.22 -37.33 19.49
N LYS A 188 -20.47 -36.67 18.59
CA LYS A 188 -19.61 -37.36 17.60
C LYS A 188 -18.47 -38.10 18.29
N ASP A 189 -17.85 -37.51 19.30
CA ASP A 189 -16.77 -38.13 20.05
C ASP A 189 -17.26 -39.37 20.82
N GLN A 190 -18.45 -39.29 21.42
CA GLN A 190 -19.12 -40.44 22.05
C GLN A 190 -19.47 -41.51 21.00
N ALA A 191 -20.00 -41.11 19.85
CA ALA A 191 -20.33 -42.00 18.74
C ALA A 191 -19.09 -42.75 18.24
N ASP A 192 -17.95 -42.07 18.12
CA ASP A 192 -16.66 -42.67 17.77
C ASP A 192 -16.13 -43.60 18.86
N ALA A 193 -16.27 -43.22 20.14
CA ALA A 193 -15.85 -44.05 21.26
C ALA A 193 -16.65 -45.38 21.29
N TYR A 194 -17.98 -45.30 21.24
CA TYR A 194 -18.84 -46.49 21.21
C TYR A 194 -18.69 -47.30 19.92
N GLY A 195 -18.45 -46.66 18.77
CA GLY A 195 -18.21 -47.33 17.50
C GLY A 195 -16.93 -48.20 17.47
N LYS A 196 -15.96 -47.87 18.32
CA LYS A 196 -14.71 -48.64 18.53
C LYS A 196 -14.86 -49.78 19.54
N MET A 197 -15.92 -49.79 20.34
CA MET A 197 -16.21 -50.86 21.29
C MET A 197 -16.77 -52.11 20.58
N GLU A 198 -16.77 -53.22 21.30
CA GLU A 198 -17.50 -54.41 20.89
C GLU A 198 -19.03 -54.12 20.93
N PRO A 199 -19.81 -54.52 19.89
CA PRO A 199 -21.21 -54.13 19.77
C PRO A 199 -22.11 -54.50 20.95
N ALA A 200 -21.96 -55.69 21.55
CA ALA A 200 -22.77 -56.09 22.70
C ALA A 200 -22.45 -55.27 23.96
N SER A 201 -21.18 -54.94 24.16
CA SER A 201 -20.69 -54.09 25.25
C SER A 201 -21.21 -52.66 25.12
N ALA A 202 -21.16 -52.06 23.92
CA ALA A 202 -21.75 -50.76 23.65
C ALA A 202 -23.28 -50.77 23.81
N ALA A 203 -23.95 -51.83 23.34
CA ALA A 203 -25.39 -52.00 23.49
C ALA A 203 -25.81 -52.08 24.96
N ALA A 204 -25.05 -52.79 25.80
CA ALA A 204 -25.30 -52.86 27.23
C ALA A 204 -25.20 -51.46 27.88
N ILE A 205 -24.12 -50.72 27.63
CA ILE A 205 -23.91 -49.38 28.20
C ILE A 205 -25.00 -48.40 27.75
N LEU A 206 -25.28 -48.34 26.45
CA LEU A 206 -26.28 -47.42 25.90
C LEU A 206 -27.71 -47.80 26.33
N SER A 207 -27.98 -49.09 26.57
CA SER A 207 -29.30 -49.54 27.06
C SER A 207 -29.57 -49.14 28.51
N GLU A 208 -28.54 -48.90 29.33
CA GLU A 208 -28.68 -48.40 30.70
C GLU A 208 -29.04 -46.90 30.73
N MET A 209 -28.82 -46.16 29.63
CA MET A 209 -29.19 -44.75 29.47
C MET A 209 -30.71 -44.56 29.22
N THR A 210 -31.53 -45.25 30.00
CA THR A 210 -32.99 -45.32 29.86
C THR A 210 -33.70 -43.97 29.99
N ASN A 211 -33.10 -43.02 30.69
CA ASN A 211 -33.65 -41.67 30.89
C ASN A 211 -33.41 -40.73 29.70
N ASP A 212 -32.53 -41.08 28.76
CA ASP A 212 -32.23 -40.24 27.60
C ASP A 212 -32.02 -41.07 26.33
N LEU A 213 -33.09 -41.73 25.89
CA LEU A 213 -33.11 -42.44 24.60
C LEU A 213 -32.90 -41.51 23.39
N THR A 214 -33.05 -40.19 23.58
CA THR A 214 -32.78 -39.20 22.53
C THR A 214 -31.27 -39.04 22.35
N LEU A 215 -30.51 -38.94 23.45
CA LEU A 215 -29.05 -38.95 23.44
C LEU A 215 -28.51 -40.24 22.82
N VAL A 216 -29.03 -41.39 23.24
CA VAL A 216 -28.64 -42.70 22.64
C VAL A 216 -28.90 -42.71 21.14
N ALA A 217 -30.06 -42.20 20.71
CA ALA A 217 -30.38 -42.08 19.29
C ALA A 217 -29.42 -41.13 18.54
N LYS A 218 -29.03 -39.99 19.12
CA LYS A 218 -28.09 -39.03 18.52
C LYS A 218 -26.69 -39.65 18.35
N ILE A 219 -26.20 -40.35 19.37
CA ILE A 219 -24.93 -41.07 19.36
C ILE A 219 -24.95 -42.13 18.25
N LEU A 220 -26.00 -42.95 18.18
CA LEU A 220 -26.15 -44.00 17.19
C LEU A 220 -26.35 -43.48 15.75
N ASP A 221 -26.96 -42.30 15.58
CA ASP A 221 -27.11 -41.67 14.26
C ASP A 221 -25.81 -41.00 13.78
N SER A 222 -24.95 -40.59 14.71
CA SER A 222 -23.67 -39.90 14.43
C SER A 222 -22.49 -40.84 14.14
N MET A 223 -22.62 -42.15 14.38
CA MET A 223 -21.58 -43.14 14.05
C MET A 223 -21.82 -43.82 12.71
N GLN A 224 -20.89 -44.70 12.30
CA GLN A 224 -21.04 -45.52 11.10
C GLN A 224 -22.32 -46.39 11.16
N THR A 225 -23.13 -46.36 10.09
CA THR A 225 -24.42 -47.06 10.01
C THR A 225 -24.32 -48.56 10.32
N SER A 226 -23.25 -49.22 9.87
CA SER A 226 -23.02 -50.64 10.14
C SER A 226 -22.78 -50.93 11.63
N LYS A 227 -22.05 -50.06 12.33
CA LYS A 227 -21.81 -50.17 13.77
C LYS A 227 -23.08 -49.90 14.56
N SER A 228 -23.81 -48.84 14.19
CA SER A 228 -25.10 -48.49 14.78
C SER A 228 -26.10 -49.66 14.69
N ALA A 229 -26.20 -50.30 13.51
CA ALA A 229 -27.06 -51.46 13.31
C ALA A 229 -26.65 -52.68 14.16
N LEU A 230 -25.35 -52.97 14.27
CA LEU A 230 -24.85 -54.05 15.11
C LEU A 230 -25.12 -53.81 16.60
N ILE A 231 -24.99 -52.55 17.05
CA ILE A 231 -25.31 -52.18 18.43
C ILE A 231 -26.82 -52.34 18.68
N LEU A 232 -27.68 -51.83 17.80
CA LEU A 232 -29.13 -52.00 17.88
C LEU A 232 -29.55 -53.48 17.90
N GLN A 233 -28.88 -54.34 17.13
CA GLN A 233 -29.11 -55.79 17.12
C GLN A 233 -28.84 -56.45 18.48
N ASN A 234 -27.88 -55.92 19.24
CA ASN A 234 -27.53 -56.42 20.57
C ASN A 234 -28.34 -55.78 21.71
N MET A 235 -29.20 -54.80 21.41
CA MET A 235 -30.13 -54.22 22.38
C MET A 235 -31.38 -55.09 22.56
N LYS A 236 -32.13 -54.85 23.65
CA LYS A 236 -33.47 -55.44 23.81
C LYS A 236 -34.39 -54.94 22.67
N PRO A 237 -35.24 -55.79 22.08
CA PRO A 237 -36.10 -55.40 20.95
C PRO A 237 -36.95 -54.16 21.23
N THR A 238 -37.46 -54.01 22.45
CA THR A 238 -38.25 -52.86 22.88
C THR A 238 -37.43 -51.57 22.91
N THR A 239 -36.21 -51.61 23.48
CA THR A 239 -35.29 -50.47 23.53
C THR A 239 -34.83 -50.08 22.13
N ALA A 240 -34.45 -51.06 21.30
CA ALA A 240 -34.06 -50.82 19.91
C ALA A 240 -35.17 -50.11 19.13
N ALA A 241 -36.42 -50.60 19.24
CA ALA A 241 -37.57 -49.97 18.59
C ALA A 241 -37.80 -48.51 19.04
N GLN A 242 -37.67 -48.23 20.34
CA GLN A 242 -37.80 -46.88 20.88
C GLN A 242 -36.69 -45.95 20.37
N VAL A 243 -35.45 -46.40 20.38
CA VAL A 243 -34.28 -45.65 19.89
C VAL A 243 -34.42 -45.38 18.39
N THR A 244 -34.77 -46.38 17.59
CA THR A 244 -35.00 -46.21 16.13
C THR A 244 -36.14 -45.23 15.84
N THR A 245 -37.19 -45.23 16.66
CA THR A 245 -38.27 -44.24 16.55
C THR A 245 -37.75 -42.82 16.78
N LYS A 246 -36.88 -42.62 17.79
CA LYS A 246 -36.25 -41.32 18.05
C LYS A 246 -35.30 -40.91 16.92
N MET A 247 -34.48 -41.82 16.41
CA MET A 247 -33.60 -41.57 15.24
C MET A 247 -34.40 -41.09 14.03
N THR A 248 -35.55 -41.71 13.75
CA THR A 248 -36.42 -41.31 12.64
C THR A 248 -37.06 -39.95 12.88
N ALA A 249 -37.55 -39.70 14.10
CA ALA A 249 -38.18 -38.43 14.46
C ALA A 249 -37.22 -37.23 14.37
N MET A 250 -35.91 -37.45 14.58
CA MET A 250 -34.90 -36.39 14.46
C MET A 250 -34.61 -35.97 13.01
N LYS A 251 -34.86 -36.85 12.03
CA LYS A 251 -34.61 -36.57 10.60
C LYS A 251 -35.74 -35.81 9.90
N ASN A 252 -36.90 -35.71 10.55
CA ASN A 252 -38.11 -35.11 10.01
C ASN A 252 -38.38 -33.71 10.59
N LYS A 253 -37.38 -33.09 11.22
CA LYS A 253 -37.40 -31.70 11.69
C LYS A 253 -36.41 -30.88 10.87
#